data_AF-A0AAV1KY39-F1
#
_entry.id   AF-A0AAV1KY39-F1
#
_cell.length_a   1.000
_cell.length_b   1.000
_cell.length_c   1.000
_cell.angle_alpha   90.00
_cell.angle_beta   90.00
_cell.angle_gamma   90.00
#
_symmetry.space_group_name_H-M   'P 1'
#
loop_
_entity.id
_entity.type
_entity.pdbx_description
1 polymer ?
#
loop_
_entity_poly.entity_id
_entity_poly.type
_entity_poly.pdbx_seq_one_letter_code
_entity_poly.pdbx_strand_id
1 'polypeptide(L)'
;MIRQYSKPTVFFTISSNEIGWPKLLQLLHNLKNNAKISVEEAADLHFIEKSTLINEDAVTCAIYFNKLVEIILKIVQSKRHSPLKKYRLLHYFKRIEFQHRGSPHAHILAWLDNAPEDALNRDYNEAIDLIDFLVSVSAAEASGDIRLQTHKHTFTCYKGTASRRQQKCRFDDPFMPVKKTMILTPITNTKNGFQQYQTKYNSIQKNLEKYEYNGFQSFYDENR
;
A
#
# COMPACT_ATOMS: atom_id res chain seq x y z
N MET A 1 -23.09 7.55 11.35
CA MET A 1 -22.74 8.31 10.13
C MET A 1 -22.27 7.44 8.96
N ILE A 2 -21.58 6.30 9.14
CA ILE A 2 -21.14 5.46 8.00
C ILE A 2 -22.30 4.84 7.19
N ARG A 3 -23.43 4.55 7.86
CA ARG A 3 -24.63 3.95 7.24
C ARG A 3 -25.37 4.87 6.26
N GLN A 4 -25.02 6.16 6.21
CA GLN A 4 -25.66 7.15 5.33
C GLN A 4 -24.97 7.26 3.97
N TYR A 5 -23.77 6.71 3.83
CA TYR A 5 -23.04 6.69 2.57
C TYR A 5 -23.16 5.33 1.91
N SER A 6 -23.02 5.29 0.57
CA SER A 6 -22.96 4.05 -0.21
C SER A 6 -21.70 3.24 0.11
N LYS A 7 -21.38 2.20 -0.66
CA LYS A 7 -20.12 1.46 -0.45
C LYS A 7 -18.92 2.44 -0.58
N PRO A 8 -17.89 2.33 0.27
CA PRO A 8 -16.67 3.12 0.10
C PRO A 8 -16.03 2.81 -1.26
N THR A 9 -15.49 3.83 -1.92
CA THR A 9 -14.81 3.71 -3.21
C THR A 9 -13.47 3.01 -3.06
N VAL A 10 -12.66 3.42 -2.09
CA VAL A 10 -11.32 2.88 -1.84
C VAL A 10 -11.08 2.67 -0.35
N PHE A 11 -10.18 1.74 -0.06
CA PHE A 11 -9.60 1.54 1.25
C PHE A 11 -8.09 1.74 1.15
N PHE A 12 -7.53 2.53 2.05
CA PHE A 12 -6.08 2.72 2.13
C PHE A 12 -5.66 2.88 3.58
N THR A 13 -4.37 2.65 3.82
CA THR A 13 -3.78 2.82 5.14
C THR A 13 -2.62 3.78 5.10
N ILE A 14 -2.38 4.46 6.22
CA ILE A 14 -1.20 5.31 6.42
C ILE A 14 -0.47 4.79 7.65
N SER A 15 0.81 4.48 7.50
CA SER A 15 1.67 3.98 8.59
C SER A 15 2.62 5.06 9.08
N SER A 16 2.89 5.05 10.38
CA SER A 16 3.99 5.84 10.93
C SER A 16 5.35 5.27 10.55
N ASN A 17 6.31 6.16 10.27
CA ASN A 17 7.73 5.85 10.11
C ASN A 17 8.54 6.85 10.95
N GLU A 18 8.30 6.86 12.26
CA GLU A 18 8.89 7.82 13.21
C GLU A 18 10.42 7.96 13.07
N ILE A 19 11.13 6.83 12.91
CA ILE A 19 12.60 6.78 12.78
C ILE A 19 13.07 7.51 11.51
N GLY A 20 12.24 7.54 10.47
CA GLY A 20 12.52 8.18 9.19
C GLY A 20 11.99 9.61 9.08
N TRP A 21 11.55 10.25 10.18
CA TRP A 21 11.02 11.61 10.16
C TRP A 21 11.94 12.60 10.88
N PRO A 22 12.91 13.21 10.18
CA PRO A 22 13.87 14.13 10.77
C PRO A 22 13.24 15.28 11.57
N LYS A 23 12.12 15.85 11.11
CA LYS A 23 11.41 16.91 11.82
C LYS A 23 10.77 16.44 13.13
N LEU A 24 10.29 15.19 13.18
CA LEU A 24 9.82 14.60 14.43
C LEU A 24 10.99 14.34 15.37
N LEU A 25 12.08 13.76 14.88
CA LEU A 25 13.28 13.49 15.68
C LEU A 25 13.88 14.78 16.27
N GLN A 26 13.95 15.84 15.47
CA GLN A 26 14.35 17.17 15.91
C GLN A 26 13.43 17.67 17.03
N LEU A 27 12.11 17.56 16.86
CA LEU A 27 11.14 17.97 17.89
C LEU A 27 11.36 17.20 19.19
N LEU A 28 11.47 15.87 19.14
CA LEU A 28 11.66 15.01 20.30
C LEU A 28 12.99 15.32 21.02
N HIS A 29 14.08 15.48 20.25
CA HIS A 29 15.39 15.86 20.79
C HIS A 29 15.32 17.20 21.52
N ASN A 30 14.70 18.21 20.90
CA ASN A 30 14.58 19.54 21.48
C ASN A 30 13.75 19.52 22.77
N LEU A 31 12.70 18.70 22.83
CA LEU A 31 11.88 18.53 24.05
C LEU A 31 12.64 17.82 25.17
N LYS A 32 13.41 16.76 24.84
CA LYS A 32 14.17 15.99 25.83
C LYS A 32 15.39 16.74 26.37
N ASN A 33 16.21 17.28 25.48
CA ASN A 33 17.53 17.84 25.82
C ASN A 33 17.51 19.36 26.06
N ASN A 34 16.36 20.01 25.83
CA ASN A 34 16.21 21.47 25.87
C ASN A 34 17.26 22.21 25.02
N ALA A 35 17.72 21.56 23.94
CA ALA A 35 18.77 22.02 23.04
C ALA A 35 18.29 21.88 21.60
N LYS A 36 18.47 22.94 20.80
CA LYS A 36 18.06 22.95 19.40
C LYS A 36 19.14 22.32 18.54
N ILE A 37 18.73 21.31 17.77
CA ILE A 37 19.50 20.77 16.65
C ILE A 37 18.81 21.12 15.32
N SER A 38 19.56 21.10 14.23
CA SER A 38 19.06 21.19 12.86
C SER A 38 18.33 19.90 12.43
N VAL A 39 17.66 19.95 11.28
CA VAL A 39 16.93 18.78 10.75
C VAL A 39 17.92 17.74 10.24
N GLU A 40 19.04 18.20 9.69
CA GLU A 40 20.15 17.41 9.18
C GLU A 40 20.83 16.65 10.32
N GLU A 41 21.17 17.35 11.41
CA GLU A 41 21.69 16.70 12.63
C GLU A 41 20.72 15.66 13.19
N ALA A 42 19.42 15.96 13.21
CA ALA A 42 18.39 15.01 13.65
C ALA A 42 18.31 13.77 12.73
N ALA A 43 18.51 13.96 11.42
CA ALA A 43 18.53 12.87 10.44
C ALA A 43 19.77 11.98 10.61
N ASP A 44 20.88 12.53 11.09
CA ASP A 44 22.15 11.81 11.25
C ASP A 44 22.31 11.13 12.62
N LEU A 45 21.39 11.35 13.57
CA LEU A 45 21.40 10.67 14.86
C LEU A 45 21.49 9.14 14.72
N HIS A 46 22.24 8.52 15.64
CA HIS A 46 22.39 7.08 15.66
C HIS A 46 21.04 6.38 15.90
N PHE A 47 20.85 5.19 15.33
CA PHE A 47 19.58 4.44 15.41
C PHE A 47 19.09 4.22 16.85
N ILE A 48 20.01 3.94 17.78
CA ILE A 48 19.68 3.75 19.20
C ILE A 48 19.11 5.05 19.79
N GLU A 49 19.73 6.19 19.50
CA GLU A 49 19.29 7.48 20.02
C GLU A 49 17.91 7.86 19.46
N LYS A 50 17.70 7.69 18.14
CA LYS A 50 16.39 7.86 17.51
C LYS A 50 15.32 7.00 18.19
N SER A 51 15.63 5.73 18.44
CA SER A 51 14.71 4.79 19.09
C SER A 51 14.39 5.23 20.52
N THR A 52 15.39 5.69 21.27
CA THR A 52 15.21 6.21 22.64
C THR A 52 14.29 7.43 22.65
N LEU A 53 14.52 8.40 21.76
CA LEU A 53 13.67 9.61 21.66
C LEU A 53 12.20 9.26 21.38
N ILE A 54 11.95 8.30 20.49
CA ILE A 54 10.59 7.86 20.13
C ILE A 54 9.92 7.12 21.29
N ASN A 55 10.65 6.22 21.94
CA ASN A 55 10.09 5.39 23.02
C ASN A 55 9.79 6.20 24.29
N GLU A 56 10.59 7.22 24.59
CA GLU A 56 10.41 8.06 25.77
C GLU A 56 9.24 9.05 25.63
N ASP A 57 8.89 9.46 24.40
CA ASP A 57 7.77 10.38 24.15
C ASP A 57 6.86 9.88 23.00
N ALA A 58 6.22 8.74 23.27
CA ALA A 58 5.24 8.13 22.37
C ALA A 58 3.97 9.00 22.19
N VAL A 59 3.66 9.87 23.16
CA VAL A 59 2.49 10.77 23.10
C VAL A 59 2.70 11.82 22.02
N THR A 60 3.86 12.48 21.99
CA THR A 60 4.21 13.44 20.93
C THR A 60 4.23 12.75 19.56
N CYS A 61 4.75 11.52 19.48
CA CYS A 61 4.73 10.74 18.24
C CYS A 61 3.30 10.51 17.72
N ALA A 62 2.38 10.09 18.60
CA ALA A 62 0.98 9.87 18.25
C ALA A 62 0.26 11.16 17.82
N ILE A 63 0.50 12.27 18.52
CA ILE A 63 -0.05 13.59 18.15
C ILE A 63 0.49 14.03 16.78
N TYR A 64 1.79 13.89 16.55
CA TYR A 64 2.44 14.26 15.30
C TYR A 64 1.87 13.47 14.12
N PHE A 65 1.77 12.14 14.27
CA PHE A 65 1.16 11.28 13.27
C PHE A 65 -0.30 11.67 12.98
N ASN A 66 -1.12 11.90 14.01
CA ASN A 66 -2.51 12.28 13.80
C ASN A 66 -2.62 13.60 13.02
N LYS A 67 -1.79 14.60 13.35
CA LYS A 67 -1.73 15.87 12.61
C LYS A 67 -1.33 15.67 11.15
N LEU A 68 -0.33 14.83 10.87
CA LEU A 68 0.07 14.51 9.49
C LEU A 68 -1.08 13.87 8.71
N VAL A 69 -1.74 12.88 9.29
CA VAL A 69 -2.89 12.21 8.65
C VAL A 69 -4.02 13.21 8.37
N GLU A 70 -4.33 14.10 9.30
CA GLU A 70 -5.34 15.15 9.11
C GLU A 70 -4.98 16.12 7.98
N ILE A 71 -3.71 16.53 7.89
CA ILE A 71 -3.23 17.40 6.81
C ILE A 71 -3.35 16.69 5.46
N ILE A 72 -2.92 15.44 5.37
CA ILE A 72 -3.04 14.62 4.15
C ILE A 72 -4.51 14.54 3.72
N LEU A 73 -5.42 14.21 4.65
CA LEU A 73 -6.85 14.13 4.38
C LEU A 73 -7.42 15.46 3.88
N LYS A 74 -7.03 16.60 4.48
CA LYS A 74 -7.41 17.93 4.00
C LYS A 74 -6.90 18.22 2.59
N ILE A 75 -5.68 17.83 2.27
CA ILE A 75 -5.09 17.99 0.93
C ILE A 75 -5.90 17.19 -0.09
N VAL A 76 -6.16 15.90 0.17
CA VAL A 76 -6.89 15.05 -0.79
C VAL A 76 -8.38 15.40 -0.91
N GLN A 77 -8.96 16.07 0.09
CA GLN A 77 -10.32 16.63 0.02
C GLN A 77 -10.39 17.98 -0.73
N SER A 78 -9.25 18.67 -0.90
CA SER A 78 -9.21 20.02 -1.47
C SER A 78 -9.75 20.06 -2.89
N LYS A 79 -10.73 20.93 -3.15
CA LYS A 79 -11.27 21.14 -4.50
C LYS A 79 -10.24 21.71 -5.48
N ARG A 80 -9.30 22.52 -5.00
CA ARG A 80 -8.33 23.24 -5.84
C ARG A 80 -6.99 22.53 -5.95
N HIS A 81 -6.58 21.84 -4.88
CA HIS A 81 -5.21 21.34 -4.73
C HIS A 81 -5.13 19.83 -4.53
N SER A 82 -6.25 19.09 -4.59
CA SER A 82 -6.19 17.65 -4.41
C SER A 82 -5.38 17.01 -5.55
N PRO A 83 -4.36 16.19 -5.22
CA PRO A 83 -3.62 15.43 -6.22
C PRO A 83 -4.52 14.40 -6.92
N LEU A 84 -5.67 14.06 -6.32
CA LEU A 84 -6.63 13.12 -6.90
C LEU A 84 -7.52 13.75 -7.99
N LYS A 85 -7.34 15.04 -8.30
CA LYS A 85 -8.04 15.76 -9.37
C LYS A 85 -9.57 15.57 -9.30
N LYS A 86 -10.18 15.02 -10.38
CA LYS A 86 -11.62 14.73 -10.45
C LYS A 86 -12.09 13.68 -9.44
N TYR A 87 -11.18 12.89 -8.86
CA TYR A 87 -11.45 11.86 -7.87
C TYR A 87 -11.10 12.29 -6.44
N ARG A 88 -11.22 13.58 -6.13
CA ARG A 88 -10.97 14.11 -4.77
C ARG A 88 -11.80 13.38 -3.72
N LEU A 89 -11.28 13.34 -2.50
CA LEU A 89 -11.97 12.73 -1.37
C LEU A 89 -13.20 13.57 -0.97
N LEU A 90 -14.37 12.95 -0.87
CA LEU A 90 -15.59 13.59 -0.37
C LEU A 90 -15.77 13.31 1.12
N HIS A 91 -15.86 12.02 1.44
CA HIS A 91 -16.10 11.52 2.78
C HIS A 91 -15.07 10.45 3.11
N TYR A 92 -14.79 10.29 4.40
CA TYR A 92 -13.97 9.20 4.86
C TYR A 92 -14.39 8.76 6.26
N PHE A 93 -14.06 7.51 6.58
CA PHE A 93 -14.09 6.98 7.93
C PHE A 93 -12.66 6.51 8.27
N LYS A 94 -12.08 7.08 9.33
CA LYS A 94 -10.74 6.76 9.80
C LYS A 94 -10.82 6.03 11.14
N ARG A 95 -10.11 4.92 11.27
CA ARG A 95 -9.80 4.27 12.55
C ARG A 95 -8.29 4.24 12.75
N ILE A 96 -7.84 4.59 13.95
CA ILE A 96 -6.44 4.42 14.33
C ILE A 96 -6.31 3.08 15.05
N GLU A 97 -5.39 2.25 14.57
CA GLU A 97 -4.97 1.01 15.20
C GLU A 97 -3.47 1.10 15.48
N PHE A 98 -3.03 0.54 16.60
CA PHE A 98 -1.61 0.52 16.95
C PHE A 98 -1.01 -0.80 16.51
N GLN A 99 0.10 -0.74 15.78
CA GLN A 99 0.86 -1.93 15.40
C GLN A 99 1.42 -2.59 16.66
N HIS A 100 1.83 -3.86 16.57
CA HIS A 100 2.44 -4.60 17.70
C HIS A 100 3.68 -3.89 18.30
N ARG A 101 4.27 -2.95 17.57
CA ARG A 101 5.42 -2.13 18.00
C ARG A 101 5.03 -0.78 18.63
N GLY A 102 3.74 -0.52 18.85
CA GLY A 102 3.26 0.71 19.48
C GLY A 102 3.15 1.92 18.55
N SER A 103 3.56 1.82 17.28
CA SER A 103 3.39 2.91 16.32
C SER A 103 1.95 2.95 15.77
N PRO A 104 1.37 4.15 15.60
CA PRO A 104 0.01 4.31 15.10
C PRO A 104 -0.08 4.00 13.60
N HIS A 105 -1.24 3.47 13.21
CA HIS A 105 -1.57 3.09 11.84
C HIS A 105 -3.02 3.47 11.55
N ALA A 106 -3.24 4.26 10.51
CA ALA A 106 -4.56 4.73 10.13
C ALA A 106 -5.16 3.79 9.09
N HIS A 107 -6.33 3.23 9.38
CA HIS A 107 -7.19 2.53 8.44
C HIS A 107 -8.28 3.49 7.94
N ILE A 108 -8.35 3.71 6.63
CA ILE A 108 -9.23 4.72 6.04
C ILE A 108 -10.11 4.10 4.97
N LEU A 109 -11.41 4.16 5.18
CA LEU A 109 -12.43 3.96 4.15
C LEU A 109 -12.77 5.31 3.54
N ALA A 110 -12.80 5.41 2.22
CA ALA A 110 -12.91 6.68 1.51
C ALA A 110 -13.93 6.62 0.37
N TRP A 111 -14.68 7.71 0.22
CA TRP A 111 -15.63 7.95 -0.86
C TRP A 111 -15.09 9.06 -1.74
N LEU A 112 -14.81 8.73 -2.99
CA LEU A 112 -14.23 9.66 -3.95
C LEU A 112 -15.32 10.30 -4.81
N ASP A 113 -15.06 11.52 -5.25
CA ASP A 113 -15.87 12.20 -6.25
C ASP A 113 -15.74 11.46 -7.60
N ASN A 114 -16.79 11.49 -8.43
CA ASN A 114 -16.82 10.78 -9.73
C ASN A 114 -16.42 9.29 -9.69
N ALA A 115 -16.64 8.61 -8.56
CA ALA A 115 -16.41 7.18 -8.46
C ALA A 115 -17.45 6.37 -9.26
N PRO A 116 -17.06 5.27 -9.92
CA PRO A 116 -18.01 4.38 -10.61
C PRO A 116 -18.93 3.70 -9.61
N GLU A 117 -20.23 3.68 -9.91
CA GLU A 117 -21.23 3.01 -9.06
C GLU A 117 -21.23 1.51 -9.35
N ASP A 118 -21.20 1.16 -10.63
CA ASP A 118 -21.31 -0.19 -11.15
C ASP A 118 -20.02 -0.61 -11.88
N ALA A 119 -18.93 -0.64 -11.12
CA ALA A 119 -17.57 -0.93 -11.58
C ALA A 119 -17.39 -2.30 -12.28
N LEU A 120 -18.33 -3.22 -12.13
CA LEU A 120 -18.27 -4.55 -12.77
C LEU A 120 -19.08 -4.64 -14.06
N ASN A 121 -19.95 -3.67 -14.34
CA ASN A 121 -20.81 -3.70 -15.51
C ASN A 121 -20.81 -2.35 -16.25
N ARG A 122 -21.77 -1.46 -15.93
CA ARG A 122 -22.00 -0.22 -16.71
C ARG A 122 -20.81 0.72 -16.71
N ASP A 123 -20.10 0.82 -15.60
CA ASP A 123 -19.01 1.78 -15.38
C ASP A 123 -17.63 1.07 -15.40
N TYR A 124 -17.50 -0.03 -16.15
CA TYR A 124 -16.29 -0.85 -16.13
C TYR A 124 -15.05 -0.06 -16.57
N ASN A 125 -15.14 0.70 -17.66
CA ASN A 125 -13.99 1.45 -18.17
C ASN A 125 -13.60 2.59 -17.23
N GLU A 126 -14.57 3.28 -16.65
CA GLU A 126 -14.38 4.32 -15.65
C GLU A 126 -13.72 3.77 -14.38
N ALA A 127 -14.03 2.51 -14.02
CA ALA A 127 -13.37 1.82 -12.93
C ALA A 127 -11.91 1.48 -13.25
N ILE A 128 -11.61 1.02 -14.47
CA ILE A 128 -10.22 0.80 -14.91
C ILE A 128 -9.45 2.13 -14.90
N ASP A 129 -10.02 3.20 -15.46
CA ASP A 129 -9.41 4.54 -15.46
C ASP A 129 -9.13 5.04 -14.04
N LEU A 130 -10.05 4.82 -13.10
CA LEU A 130 -9.86 5.17 -11.70
C LEU A 130 -8.72 4.36 -11.06
N ILE A 131 -8.65 3.05 -11.30
CA ILE A 131 -7.61 2.17 -10.76
C ILE A 131 -6.24 2.59 -11.31
N ASP A 132 -6.13 2.79 -12.62
CA ASP A 132 -4.89 3.23 -13.26
C ASP A 132 -4.46 4.60 -12.71
N PHE A 133 -5.39 5.52 -12.54
CA PHE A 133 -5.08 6.84 -11.99
C PHE A 133 -4.61 6.81 -10.52
N LEU A 134 -5.19 5.94 -9.68
CA LEU A 134 -4.92 5.93 -8.24
C LEU A 134 -3.78 5.01 -7.82
N VAL A 135 -3.63 3.87 -8.49
CA VAL A 135 -2.78 2.75 -8.01
C VAL A 135 -1.57 2.53 -8.89
N SER A 136 -1.54 3.10 -10.10
CA SER A 136 -0.37 3.00 -10.97
C SER A 136 0.58 4.18 -10.80
N VAL A 137 1.87 3.88 -10.85
CA VAL A 137 2.95 4.86 -10.87
C VAL A 137 4.06 4.33 -11.78
N SER A 138 4.59 5.18 -12.67
CA SER A 138 5.75 4.78 -13.46
C SER A 138 7.01 4.79 -12.60
N ALA A 139 8.00 3.97 -12.98
CA ALA A 139 9.29 3.96 -12.29
C ALA A 139 9.98 5.34 -12.31
N ALA A 140 9.77 6.13 -13.37
CA ALA A 140 10.30 7.49 -13.50
C ALA A 140 9.61 8.48 -12.55
N GLU A 141 8.31 8.33 -12.30
CA GLU A 141 7.52 9.22 -11.42
C GLU A 141 7.63 8.81 -9.94
N ALA A 142 8.05 7.59 -9.64
CA ALA A 142 8.18 7.07 -8.29
C ALA A 142 9.28 7.73 -7.45
N SER A 143 9.94 8.80 -7.92
CA SER A 143 10.85 9.66 -7.15
C SER A 143 11.98 8.92 -6.40
N GLY A 144 12.47 7.82 -6.95
CA GLY A 144 13.47 6.95 -6.31
C GLY A 144 12.89 5.91 -5.34
N ASP A 145 11.60 6.02 -5.01
CA ASP A 145 10.86 5.14 -4.09
C ASP A 145 10.22 3.93 -4.76
N ILE A 146 10.53 3.66 -6.04
CA ILE A 146 10.03 2.47 -6.77
C ILE A 146 10.38 1.15 -6.03
N ARG A 147 11.48 1.17 -5.27
CA ARG A 147 11.91 0.05 -4.42
C ARG A 147 10.90 -0.28 -3.33
N LEU A 148 10.11 0.68 -2.86
CA LEU A 148 9.03 0.47 -1.88
C LEU A 148 7.83 -0.27 -2.50
N GLN A 149 7.68 -0.22 -3.82
CA GLN A 149 6.64 -0.96 -4.56
C GLN A 149 7.11 -2.35 -5.02
N THR A 150 8.38 -2.68 -4.77
CA THR A 150 8.95 -4.00 -5.13
C THR A 150 8.77 -4.97 -3.97
N HIS A 151 8.14 -6.12 -4.23
CA HIS A 151 8.02 -7.16 -3.22
C HIS A 151 9.38 -7.83 -2.99
N LYS A 152 9.91 -7.67 -1.78
CA LYS A 152 11.10 -8.41 -1.34
C LYS A 152 10.68 -9.51 -0.39
N HIS A 153 10.98 -10.75 -0.75
CA HIS A 153 10.76 -11.88 0.13
C HIS A 153 11.53 -11.71 1.45
N THR A 154 10.78 -11.69 2.55
CA THR A 154 11.29 -11.66 3.92
C THR A 154 10.70 -12.81 4.72
N PHE A 155 11.17 -13.04 5.94
CA PHE A 155 10.64 -14.11 6.81
C PHE A 155 9.12 -14.00 7.05
N THR A 156 8.52 -12.80 6.98
CA THR A 156 7.07 -12.61 7.14
C THR A 156 6.25 -13.08 5.93
N CYS A 157 6.90 -13.31 4.79
CA CYS A 157 6.26 -13.85 3.59
C CYS A 157 5.91 -15.32 3.75
N TYR A 158 6.55 -16.05 4.67
CA TYR A 158 6.36 -17.48 4.86
C TYR A 158 5.63 -17.74 6.17
N LYS A 159 4.44 -18.35 6.09
CA LYS A 159 3.68 -18.80 7.27
C LYS A 159 3.92 -20.28 7.51
N GLY A 160 4.16 -20.67 8.76
CA GLY A 160 4.27 -22.09 9.12
C GLY A 160 5.58 -22.72 8.67
N THR A 161 6.70 -22.04 8.95
CA THR A 161 8.07 -22.51 8.74
C THR A 161 8.40 -23.83 9.48
N ALA A 162 7.55 -24.25 10.42
CA ALA A 162 7.64 -25.53 11.11
C ALA A 162 7.09 -26.73 10.29
N SER A 163 6.46 -26.50 9.14
CA SER A 163 5.92 -27.57 8.30
C SER A 163 6.92 -28.03 7.23
N ARG A 164 7.01 -29.34 6.96
CA ARG A 164 7.80 -29.94 5.85
C ARG A 164 7.26 -29.58 4.44
N ARG A 165 6.31 -28.66 4.33
CA ARG A 165 5.74 -28.24 3.04
C ARG A 165 6.62 -27.17 2.40
N GLN A 166 6.67 -27.22 1.06
CA GLN A 166 7.29 -26.18 0.24
C GLN A 166 6.68 -24.83 0.61
N GLN A 167 7.53 -23.89 1.00
CA GLN A 167 7.10 -22.58 1.50
C GLN A 167 6.69 -21.71 0.30
N LYS A 168 5.39 -21.42 0.20
CA LYS A 168 4.84 -20.46 -0.78
C LYS A 168 4.79 -19.08 -0.14
N CYS A 169 5.04 -18.03 -0.93
CA CYS A 169 4.80 -16.67 -0.49
C CYS A 169 3.33 -16.48 -0.10
N ARG A 170 3.08 -15.94 1.10
CA ARG A 170 1.75 -15.60 1.61
C ARG A 170 1.00 -14.62 0.70
N PHE A 171 1.74 -13.81 -0.05
CA PHE A 171 1.20 -12.81 -0.96
C PHE A 171 1.09 -13.33 -2.40
N ASP A 172 1.36 -14.61 -2.63
CA ASP A 172 1.33 -15.25 -3.95
C ASP A 172 2.30 -14.65 -4.99
N ASP A 173 3.39 -14.02 -4.53
CA ASP A 173 4.52 -13.62 -5.38
C ASP A 173 5.29 -14.87 -5.88
N PRO A 174 5.69 -14.96 -7.17
CA PRO A 174 5.59 -13.91 -8.21
C PRO A 174 4.17 -13.69 -8.73
N PHE A 175 3.81 -12.42 -8.89
CA PHE A 175 2.51 -12.03 -9.43
C PHE A 175 2.41 -12.35 -10.93
N MET A 176 1.23 -12.76 -11.37
CA MET A 176 0.97 -13.03 -12.79
C MET A 176 1.14 -11.76 -13.62
N PRO A 177 1.98 -11.75 -14.66
CA PRO A 177 2.08 -10.62 -15.58
C PRO A 177 0.75 -10.38 -16.30
N VAL A 178 0.27 -9.13 -16.24
CA VAL A 178 -0.97 -8.71 -16.92
C VAL A 178 -0.67 -7.47 -17.75
N LYS A 179 -0.98 -7.51 -19.06
CA LYS A 179 -0.67 -6.40 -19.99
C LYS A 179 -1.44 -5.11 -19.73
N LYS A 180 -2.60 -5.21 -19.08
CA LYS A 180 -3.50 -4.10 -18.79
C LYS A 180 -4.25 -4.37 -17.51
N THR A 181 -4.67 -3.30 -16.85
CA THR A 181 -5.57 -3.38 -15.70
C THR A 181 -6.88 -4.02 -16.11
N MET A 182 -7.36 -4.95 -15.29
CA MET A 182 -8.62 -5.64 -15.51
C MET A 182 -9.18 -6.15 -14.19
N ILE A 183 -10.51 -6.24 -14.10
CA ILE A 183 -11.18 -6.79 -12.94
C ILE A 183 -11.46 -8.28 -13.19
N LEU A 184 -10.95 -9.14 -12.30
CA LEU A 184 -11.12 -10.58 -12.37
C LEU A 184 -12.27 -11.03 -11.46
N THR A 185 -13.20 -11.80 -12.00
CA THR A 185 -14.25 -12.48 -11.24
C THR A 185 -13.86 -13.94 -11.01
N PRO A 186 -14.05 -14.49 -9.79
CA PRO A 186 -13.75 -15.90 -9.52
C PRO A 186 -14.48 -16.85 -10.47
N ILE A 187 -13.76 -17.86 -10.94
CA ILE A 187 -14.35 -18.94 -11.74
C ILE A 187 -14.93 -19.99 -10.77
N THR A 188 -16.17 -20.42 -11.01
CA THR A 188 -16.78 -21.52 -10.24
C THR A 188 -16.14 -22.86 -10.59
N ASN A 189 -15.98 -23.73 -9.60
CA ASN A 189 -15.44 -25.09 -9.79
C ASN A 189 -16.33 -25.98 -10.68
N THR A 190 -17.59 -25.61 -10.87
CA THR A 190 -18.55 -26.26 -11.76
C THR A 190 -18.41 -25.87 -13.23
N LYS A 191 -17.60 -24.84 -13.55
CA LYS A 191 -17.44 -24.38 -14.93
C LYS A 191 -16.65 -25.41 -15.74
N ASN A 192 -17.13 -25.71 -16.94
CA ASN A 192 -16.41 -26.57 -17.88
C ASN A 192 -14.98 -26.06 -18.10
N GLY A 193 -14.00 -26.96 -17.97
CA GLY A 193 -12.58 -26.64 -18.11
C GLY A 193 -11.89 -26.14 -16.83
N PHE A 194 -12.58 -26.01 -15.69
CA PHE A 194 -11.97 -25.53 -14.44
C PHE A 194 -10.67 -26.28 -14.08
N GLN A 195 -10.67 -27.61 -14.12
CA GLN A 195 -9.48 -28.42 -13.82
C GLN A 195 -8.33 -28.17 -14.81
N GLN A 196 -8.65 -27.95 -16.09
CA GLN A 196 -7.65 -27.64 -17.11
C GLN A 196 -7.04 -26.26 -16.86
N TYR A 197 -7.87 -25.24 -16.60
CA TYR A 197 -7.39 -23.88 -16.29
C TYR A 197 -6.57 -23.85 -15.01
N GLN A 198 -6.98 -24.59 -13.97
CA GLN A 198 -6.23 -24.72 -12.72
C GLN A 198 -4.85 -25.37 -12.95
N THR A 199 -4.81 -26.44 -13.76
CA THR A 199 -3.54 -27.10 -14.11
C THR A 199 -2.62 -26.17 -14.88
N LYS A 200 -3.16 -25.45 -15.88
CA LYS A 200 -2.40 -24.46 -16.66
C LYS A 200 -1.88 -23.32 -15.77
N TYR A 201 -2.71 -22.77 -14.90
CA TYR A 201 -2.32 -21.74 -13.94
C TYR A 201 -1.14 -22.18 -13.06
N ASN A 202 -1.22 -23.40 -12.50
CA ASN A 202 -0.15 -23.96 -11.68
C ASN A 202 1.15 -24.17 -12.47
N SER A 203 1.06 -24.51 -13.76
CA SER A 203 2.23 -24.63 -14.63
C SER A 203 2.89 -23.28 -14.88
N ILE A 204 2.09 -22.24 -15.20
CA ILE A 204 2.59 -20.89 -15.43
C ILE A 204 3.24 -20.33 -14.15
N GLN A 205 2.62 -20.56 -12.98
CA GLN A 205 3.19 -20.11 -11.70
C GLN A 205 4.56 -20.76 -11.44
N LYS A 206 4.71 -22.06 -11.71
CA LYS A 206 6.01 -22.75 -11.60
C LYS A 206 7.05 -22.21 -12.59
N ASN A 207 6.63 -21.78 -13.77
CA ASN A 207 7.54 -21.19 -14.75
C ASN A 207 8.02 -19.82 -14.29
N LEU A 208 7.14 -18.97 -13.74
CA LEU A 208 7.50 -17.69 -13.13
C LEU A 208 8.48 -17.82 -11.95
N GLU A 209 8.39 -18.91 -11.19
CA GLU A 209 9.34 -19.18 -10.10
C GLU A 209 10.72 -19.67 -10.58
N LYS A 210 10.81 -20.20 -11.80
CA LYS A 210 12.01 -20.88 -12.33
C LYS A 210 12.79 -20.09 -13.37
N TYR A 211 12.08 -19.29 -14.17
CA TYR A 211 12.65 -18.62 -15.33
C TYR A 211 12.50 -17.10 -15.18
N GLU A 212 13.56 -16.39 -15.57
CA GLU A 212 13.51 -14.95 -15.74
C GLU A 212 13.08 -14.60 -17.15
N TYR A 213 12.19 -13.63 -17.27
CA TYR A 213 11.66 -13.17 -18.55
C TYR A 213 12.16 -11.75 -18.82
N ASN A 214 12.66 -11.51 -20.03
CA ASN A 214 13.12 -10.18 -20.47
C ASN A 214 11.98 -9.15 -20.58
N GLY A 215 10.72 -9.60 -20.54
CA GLY A 215 9.55 -8.75 -20.45
C GLY A 215 8.25 -9.53 -20.59
N PHE A 216 7.14 -8.81 -20.68
CA PHE A 216 5.83 -9.44 -20.80
C PHE A 216 5.71 -10.28 -22.07
N GLN A 217 6.26 -9.83 -23.20
CA GLN A 217 6.11 -10.54 -24.46
C GLN A 217 6.80 -11.92 -24.44
N SER A 218 8.03 -12.01 -23.94
CA SER A 218 8.73 -13.29 -23.79
C SER A 218 8.00 -14.23 -22.84
N PHE A 219 7.48 -13.69 -21.73
CA PHE A 219 6.63 -14.47 -20.81
C PHE A 219 5.42 -15.08 -21.52
N TYR A 220 4.67 -14.31 -22.31
CA TYR A 220 3.49 -14.82 -22.98
C TYR A 220 3.82 -15.83 -24.08
N ASP A 221 4.91 -15.64 -24.83
CA ASP A 221 5.28 -16.55 -25.92
C ASP A 221 5.74 -17.92 -25.41
N GLU A 222 6.41 -17.96 -24.26
CA GLU A 222 6.86 -19.20 -23.62
C GLU A 222 5.77 -19.93 -22.81
N ASN A 223 4.65 -19.26 -22.50
CA ASN A 223 3.57 -19.79 -21.65
C ASN A 223 2.21 -19.92 -22.37
N ARG A 224 2.21 -20.03 -23.70
CA ARG A 224 0.96 -20.19 -24.50
C ARG A 224 0.24 -21.50 -24.27
#